data_AF-A0A411MK06-F1
#
_entry.id   AF-A0A411MK06-F1
#
_cell.length_a   1.000
_cell.length_b   1.000
_cell.length_c   1.000
_cell.angle_alpha   90.00
_cell.angle_beta   90.00
_cell.angle_gamma   90.00
#
_symmetry.space_group_name_H-M   'P 1'
#
loop_
_entity.id
_entity.type
_entity.pdbx_description
1 polymer ?
#
loop_
_entity_poly.entity_id
_entity_poly.type
_entity_poly.pdbx_seq_one_letter_code
_entity_poly.pdbx_strand_id
1 'polypeptide(L)'
;MFKKILLLLASVFTCNAAFAEGLLQDAVGSNIVAVGQVEAYSCPGLGLYDCSGWPVGLYRFVGQDVCFTSSEPCNFGCAALVVEKDSQQSILLVGARYRDPISQVSGKTTVCPKNFMK
;
A
#
# COMPACT_ATOMS: atom_id res chain seq x y z
N MET A 1 -19.29 58.18 -3.54
CA MET A 1 -18.37 57.37 -2.71
C MET A 1 -18.98 55.98 -2.55
N PHE A 2 -18.61 55.02 -3.40
CA PHE A 2 -19.11 53.64 -3.35
C PHE A 2 -18.18 52.78 -2.49
N LYS A 3 -18.73 52.26 -1.38
CA LYS A 3 -18.06 51.44 -0.37
C LYS A 3 -17.75 50.06 -0.98
N LYS A 4 -16.47 49.73 -1.15
CA LYS A 4 -16.00 48.39 -1.57
C LYS A 4 -16.22 47.42 -0.42
N ILE A 5 -17.22 46.54 -0.54
CA ILE A 5 -17.40 45.38 0.33
C ILE A 5 -16.61 44.24 -0.33
N LEU A 6 -15.43 43.96 0.21
CA LEU A 6 -14.58 42.85 -0.20
C LEU A 6 -15.01 41.63 0.62
N LEU A 7 -15.79 40.73 -0.01
CA LEU A 7 -16.16 39.43 0.56
C LEU A 7 -14.92 38.54 0.65
N LEU A 8 -14.46 38.28 1.87
CA LEU A 8 -13.46 37.26 2.19
C LEU A 8 -14.08 35.87 1.94
N LEU A 9 -13.75 35.23 0.82
CA LEU A 9 -13.94 33.80 0.64
C LEU A 9 -12.96 33.06 1.56
N ALA A 10 -13.44 32.65 2.74
CA ALA A 10 -12.76 31.67 3.55
C ALA A 10 -12.86 30.31 2.85
N SER A 11 -11.79 29.90 2.16
CA SER A 11 -11.66 28.55 1.64
C SER A 11 -11.54 27.58 2.81
N VAL A 12 -12.64 26.91 3.15
CA VAL A 12 -12.64 25.82 4.12
C VAL A 12 -11.97 24.63 3.42
N PHE A 13 -10.65 24.48 3.58
CA PHE A 13 -9.96 23.24 3.25
C PHE A 13 -10.39 22.18 4.26
N THR A 14 -11.45 21.43 3.96
CA THR A 14 -11.80 20.22 4.70
C THR A 14 -10.76 19.16 4.41
N CYS A 15 -9.74 19.06 5.27
CA CYS A 15 -8.87 17.88 5.33
C CYS A 15 -9.73 16.68 5.75
N ASN A 16 -9.99 15.76 4.82
CA ASN A 16 -10.62 14.46 5.10
C ASN A 16 -9.67 13.55 5.89
N ALA A 17 -9.35 13.90 7.13
CA ALA A 17 -8.52 13.08 8.03
C ALA A 17 -9.28 11.84 8.56
N ALA A 18 -10.61 11.88 8.55
CA ALA A 18 -11.48 10.86 9.16
C ALA A 18 -11.34 9.45 8.54
N PHE A 19 -10.97 9.33 7.26
CA PHE A 19 -10.84 8.01 6.60
C PHE A 19 -9.55 7.29 6.97
N ALA A 20 -8.45 8.01 7.21
CA ALA A 20 -7.19 7.42 7.62
C ALA A 20 -7.22 6.97 9.10
N GLU A 21 -7.95 7.69 9.96
CA GLU A 21 -8.10 7.35 11.37
C GLU A 21 -8.84 6.02 11.58
N GLY A 22 -9.93 5.77 10.85
CA GLY A 22 -10.69 4.51 10.97
C GLY A 22 -9.86 3.27 10.62
N LEU A 23 -9.11 3.32 9.50
CA LEU A 23 -8.25 2.22 9.07
C LEU A 23 -7.14 1.90 10.09
N LEU A 24 -6.60 2.93 10.74
CA LEU A 24 -5.57 2.77 11.77
C LEU A 24 -6.17 2.31 13.11
N GLN A 25 -7.39 2.72 13.45
CA GLN A 25 -8.10 2.24 14.63
C GLN A 25 -8.36 0.74 14.56
N ASP A 26 -8.73 0.22 13.38
CA ASP A 26 -8.95 -1.22 13.18
C ASP A 26 -7.65 -2.04 13.35
N ALA A 27 -6.50 -1.41 13.10
CA ALA A 27 -5.18 -2.00 13.31
C ALA A 27 -4.71 -2.01 14.78
N VAL A 28 -5.44 -1.37 15.71
CA VAL A 28 -5.07 -1.36 17.14
C VAL A 28 -5.18 -2.78 17.72
N GLY A 29 -4.12 -3.20 18.41
CA GLY A 29 -4.00 -4.54 18.99
C GLY A 29 -3.59 -5.62 18.00
N SER A 30 -3.34 -5.27 16.73
CA SER A 30 -2.80 -6.19 15.73
C SER A 30 -1.29 -6.39 15.90
N ASN A 31 -0.79 -7.56 15.48
CA ASN A 31 0.64 -7.81 15.35
C ASN A 31 1.13 -7.29 14.00
N ILE A 32 2.30 -6.63 13.99
CA ILE A 32 2.95 -6.23 12.73
C ILE A 32 3.73 -7.43 12.19
N VAL A 33 3.36 -7.90 11.00
CA VAL A 33 4.02 -9.03 10.32
C VAL A 33 5.20 -8.56 9.48
N ALA A 34 5.02 -7.46 8.74
CA ALA A 34 6.05 -6.84 7.92
C ALA A 34 5.78 -5.35 7.75
N VAL A 35 6.84 -4.55 7.65
CA VAL A 35 6.76 -3.10 7.37
C VAL A 35 7.94 -2.67 6.54
N GLY A 36 7.72 -1.73 5.61
CA GLY A 36 8.79 -1.08 4.89
C GLY A 36 8.43 -0.72 3.46
N GLN A 37 9.46 -0.32 2.70
CA GLN A 37 9.32 -0.09 1.27
C GLN A 37 9.01 -1.39 0.55
N VAL A 38 8.18 -1.27 -0.49
CA VAL A 38 7.82 -2.37 -1.36
C VAL A 38 8.14 -2.03 -2.80
N GLU A 39 8.47 -3.05 -3.57
CA GLU A 39 8.73 -2.93 -5.00
C GLU A 39 7.88 -3.93 -5.78
N ALA A 40 7.50 -3.56 -7.00
CA ALA A 40 6.86 -4.50 -7.92
C ALA A 40 7.83 -5.65 -8.21
N TYR A 41 7.41 -6.86 -7.91
CA TYR A 41 8.22 -8.06 -8.07
C TYR A 41 7.78 -8.81 -9.32
N SER A 42 8.29 -8.35 -10.45
CA SER A 42 8.00 -8.89 -11.77
C SER A 42 8.82 -10.15 -12.05
N CYS A 43 8.25 -11.07 -12.85
CA CYS A 43 8.99 -12.22 -13.34
C CYS A 43 10.22 -11.75 -14.16
N PRO A 44 11.41 -12.32 -13.94
CA PRO A 44 12.62 -11.94 -14.68
C PRO A 44 12.44 -12.16 -16.20
N GLY A 45 12.40 -11.06 -16.95
CA GLY A 45 11.81 -10.98 -18.29
C GLY A 45 12.70 -11.37 -19.48
N LEU A 46 13.65 -12.29 -19.34
CA LEU A 46 14.51 -12.70 -20.48
C LEU A 46 14.06 -13.98 -21.19
N GLY A 47 12.83 -14.45 -20.95
CA GLY A 47 12.31 -15.70 -21.54
C GLY A 47 13.03 -16.96 -21.06
N LEU A 48 13.94 -16.82 -20.09
CA LEU A 48 14.68 -17.91 -19.47
C LEU A 48 13.89 -18.62 -18.35
N TYR A 49 12.75 -18.08 -17.95
CA TYR A 49 11.96 -18.55 -16.82
C TYR A 49 10.50 -18.78 -17.24
N ASP A 50 9.88 -19.83 -16.70
CA ASP A 50 8.46 -20.10 -16.90
C ASP A 50 7.64 -19.18 -15.98
N CYS A 51 7.19 -18.06 -16.54
CA CYS A 51 6.40 -17.07 -15.82
C CYS A 51 4.89 -17.39 -15.80
N SER A 52 4.45 -18.53 -16.33
CA SER A 52 3.00 -18.85 -16.41
C SER A 52 2.32 -18.93 -15.04
N GLY A 53 3.08 -19.29 -13.99
CA GLY A 53 2.63 -19.29 -12.60
C GLY A 53 2.93 -18.01 -11.83
N TRP A 54 3.47 -16.96 -12.47
CA TRP A 54 3.87 -15.75 -11.75
C TRP A 54 2.64 -14.93 -11.32
N PRO A 55 2.47 -14.62 -10.03
CA PRO A 55 1.31 -13.87 -9.57
C PRO A 55 1.24 -12.46 -10.18
N VAL A 56 0.04 -12.07 -10.62
CA VAL A 56 -0.22 -10.71 -11.10
C VAL A 56 -0.25 -9.74 -9.90
N GLY A 57 0.35 -8.56 -10.07
CA GLY A 57 0.36 -7.54 -9.02
C GLY A 57 1.16 -7.96 -7.78
N LEU A 58 2.22 -8.74 -7.96
CA LEU A 58 3.10 -9.19 -6.89
C LEU A 58 4.01 -8.04 -6.44
N TYR A 59 4.06 -7.82 -5.14
CA TYR A 59 4.97 -6.89 -4.48
C TYR A 59 5.85 -7.64 -3.48
N ARG A 60 7.06 -7.14 -3.33
CA ARG A 60 8.05 -7.64 -2.37
C ARG A 60 8.44 -6.53 -1.41
N PHE A 61 8.57 -6.87 -0.13
CA PHE A 61 9.23 -6.01 0.85
C PHE A 61 10.74 -5.96 0.60
N VAL A 62 11.29 -4.76 0.42
CA VAL A 62 12.72 -4.57 0.18
C VAL A 62 13.51 -5.06 1.40
N GLY A 63 14.46 -5.97 1.17
CA GLY A 63 15.28 -6.57 2.22
C GLY A 63 14.60 -7.68 3.05
N GLN A 64 13.37 -8.08 2.71
CA GLN A 64 12.64 -9.14 3.40
C GLN A 64 12.22 -10.24 2.41
N ASP A 65 12.03 -11.47 2.90
CA ASP A 65 11.50 -12.60 2.11
C ASP A 65 9.98 -12.71 2.28
N VAL A 66 9.31 -11.55 2.19
CA VAL A 66 7.86 -11.40 2.35
C VAL A 66 7.31 -10.74 1.09
N CYS A 67 6.35 -11.40 0.48
CA CYS A 67 5.64 -10.93 -0.70
C CYS A 67 4.13 -10.91 -0.46
N PHE A 68 3.42 -10.11 -1.23
CA PHE A 68 1.96 -10.11 -1.27
C PHE A 68 1.47 -9.67 -2.64
N THR A 69 0.24 -10.01 -3.00
CA THR A 69 -0.40 -9.53 -4.22
C THR A 69 -1.35 -8.38 -3.90
N SER A 70 -1.41 -7.37 -4.76
CA SER A 70 -2.40 -6.30 -4.69
C SER A 70 -2.95 -6.01 -6.09
N SER A 71 -4.27 -5.82 -6.19
CA SER A 71 -4.91 -5.30 -7.40
C SER A 71 -4.72 -3.80 -7.55
N GLU A 72 -4.43 -3.10 -6.46
CA GLU A 72 -4.15 -1.66 -6.46
C GLU A 72 -2.67 -1.43 -6.83
N PRO A 73 -2.38 -0.57 -7.81
CA PRO A 73 -1.02 -0.22 -8.17
C PRO A 73 -0.36 0.61 -7.06
N CYS A 74 0.77 0.13 -6.57
CA CYS A 74 1.61 0.82 -5.60
C CYS A 74 2.70 1.55 -6.40
N ASN A 75 2.49 2.86 -6.59
CA ASN A 75 3.36 3.73 -7.40
C ASN A 75 4.77 3.86 -6.81
N PHE A 76 5.71 4.45 -7.57
CA PHE A 76 7.10 4.66 -7.14
C PHE A 76 7.22 5.23 -5.73
N GLY A 77 7.97 4.53 -4.86
CA GLY A 77 8.25 4.96 -3.48
C GLY A 77 7.19 4.57 -2.45
N CYS A 78 6.23 3.72 -2.82
CA CYS A 78 5.20 3.22 -1.92
C CYS A 78 5.79 2.29 -0.84
N ALA A 79 5.21 2.36 0.36
CA ALA A 79 5.51 1.50 1.49
C ALA A 79 4.27 0.72 1.87
N ALA A 80 4.46 -0.40 2.58
CA ALA A 80 3.35 -1.17 3.10
C ALA A 80 3.55 -1.53 4.56
N LEU A 81 2.44 -1.76 5.25
CA LEU A 81 2.37 -2.35 6.57
C LEU A 81 1.44 -3.54 6.50
N VAL A 82 1.90 -4.71 6.93
CA VAL A 82 1.06 -5.89 7.10
C VAL A 82 0.77 -6.06 8.57
N VAL A 83 -0.52 -6.05 8.90
CA VAL A 83 -1.01 -6.29 10.25
C VAL A 83 -1.81 -7.58 10.30
N GLU A 84 -1.71 -8.30 11.40
CA GLU A 84 -2.47 -9.52 11.65
C GLU A 84 -3.24 -9.41 12.96
N LYS A 85 -4.54 -9.73 12.90
CA LYS A 85 -5.44 -9.75 14.05
C LYS A 85 -6.43 -10.89 13.88
N ASP A 86 -6.62 -11.70 14.92
CA ASP A 86 -7.55 -12.84 14.89
C ASP A 86 -7.34 -13.79 13.69
N SER A 87 -6.07 -14.04 13.34
CA SER A 87 -5.66 -14.84 12.17
C SER A 87 -6.06 -14.27 10.80
N GLN A 88 -6.47 -13.01 10.74
CA GLN A 88 -6.74 -12.27 9.51
C GLN A 88 -5.65 -11.24 9.26
N GLN A 89 -5.11 -11.26 8.04
CA GLN A 89 -4.11 -10.27 7.61
C GLN A 89 -4.78 -9.13 6.86
N SER A 90 -4.30 -7.92 7.10
CA SER A 90 -4.63 -6.72 6.35
C SER A 90 -3.34 -6.04 5.90
N ILE A 91 -3.35 -5.56 4.67
CA ILE A 91 -2.21 -4.86 4.08
C ILE A 91 -2.61 -3.41 3.91
N LEU A 92 -1.86 -2.51 4.51
CA LEU A 92 -2.04 -1.06 4.38
C LEU A 92 -0.96 -0.54 3.43
N LEU A 93 -1.36 -0.03 2.28
CA LEU A 93 -0.49 0.66 1.33
C LEU A 93 -0.39 2.13 1.71
N VAL A 94 0.84 2.64 1.77
CA VAL A 94 1.18 4.01 2.09
C VAL A 94 1.81 4.63 0.85
N GLY A 95 1.15 5.65 0.29
CA GLY A 95 1.65 6.38 -0.86
C GLY A 95 2.96 7.13 -0.57
N ALA A 96 3.68 7.49 -1.63
CA ALA A 96 5.00 8.11 -1.53
C ALA A 96 4.95 9.60 -1.21
N ARG A 97 3.81 10.28 -1.43
CA ARG A 97 3.70 11.73 -1.24
C ARG A 97 3.07 12.06 0.11
N TYR A 98 3.46 13.21 0.65
CA TYR A 98 2.87 13.76 1.86
C TYR A 98 1.36 13.97 1.65
N ARG A 99 0.54 13.35 2.52
CA ARG A 99 -0.93 13.28 2.49
C ARG A 99 -1.55 12.29 1.50
N ASP A 100 -0.78 11.41 0.88
CA ASP A 100 -1.39 10.28 0.18
C ASP A 100 -2.21 9.46 1.19
N PRO A 101 -3.47 9.10 0.85
CA PRO A 101 -4.30 8.29 1.74
C PRO A 101 -3.65 6.92 1.95
N ILE A 102 -3.77 6.40 3.17
CA ILE A 102 -3.46 5.00 3.44
C ILE A 102 -4.62 4.19 2.88
N SER A 103 -4.31 3.23 2.01
CA SER A 103 -5.31 2.34 1.42
C SER A 103 -5.16 0.94 2.00
N GLN A 104 -6.24 0.41 2.59
CA GLN A 104 -6.29 -1.00 2.95
C GLN A 104 -6.59 -1.82 1.70
N VAL A 105 -5.76 -2.83 1.44
CA VAL A 105 -5.93 -3.76 0.34
C VAL A 105 -6.08 -5.18 0.89
N SER A 106 -6.94 -5.95 0.22
CA SER A 106 -7.09 -7.37 0.52
C SER A 106 -5.89 -8.14 -0.03
N GLY A 107 -5.31 -9.00 0.80
CA GLY A 107 -4.23 -9.89 0.39
C GLY A 107 -3.70 -10.67 1.58
N LYS A 108 -2.83 -11.64 1.29
CA LYS A 108 -2.09 -12.38 2.30
C LYS A 108 -0.61 -12.33 1.97
N THR A 109 0.20 -12.31 3.02
CA THR A 109 1.64 -12.48 2.84
C THR A 109 1.98 -13.92 2.50
N THR A 110 2.96 -14.07 1.64
CA THR A 110 3.55 -15.35 1.27
C THR A 110 5.07 -15.20 1.26
N VAL A 111 5.78 -16.32 1.25
CA VAL A 111 7.18 -16.33 0.84
C VAL A 111 7.26 -15.85 -0.60
N CYS A 112 8.28 -15.05 -0.91
CA CYS A 112 8.48 -14.59 -2.28
C CYS A 112 8.79 -15.78 -3.21
N PRO A 113 8.17 -15.86 -4.40
CA PRO A 113 8.51 -16.87 -5.38
C PRO A 113 10.00 -16.82 -5.69
N LYS A 114 10.67 -17.97 -5.60
CA LYS A 114 12.08 -18.13 -5.96
C LYS A 114 12.11 -18.96 -7.24
N ASN A 115 12.74 -18.42 -8.29
CA ASN A 115 13.09 -19.09 -9.56
C ASN A 115 12.23 -20.33 -9.90
N PHE A 116 11.18 -20.15 -10.69
CA PHE A 116 10.59 -21.26 -11.44
C PHE A 116 11.50 -21.60 -12.62
N MET A 117 12.65 -22.21 -12.32
CA MET A 117 13.41 -22.95 -13.32
C MET A 117 12.64 -24.25 -13.59
N LYS A 118 12.40 -24.53 -14.87
CA LYS A 118 11.88 -25.82 -15.30
C LYS A 118 13.00 -26.84 -15.39
#